data_AF-A0A7V9T801-F1
#
_entry.id   AF-A0A7V9T801-F1
#
_cell.length_a   1.000
_cell.length_b   1.000
_cell.length_c   1.000
_cell.angle_alpha   90.00
_cell.angle_beta   90.00
_cell.angle_gamma   90.00
#
_symmetry.space_group_name_H-M   'P 1'
#
loop_
_entity.id
_entity.type
_entity.pdbx_description
1 polymer ?
#
loop_
_entity_poly.entity_id
_entity_poly.type
_entity_poly.pdbx_seq_one_letter_code
_entity_poly.pdbx_strand_id
1 'polypeptide(L)'
;SVLAHPFARGGRRVLTPDAVRALAADGLTGLEAWHQDQSAADARRLVALADDLDLVATGSSDYHGTGKLDHDLGCHTTPAAQLDRLLVAMAAAATAASRADQAVTPEPPVGIAVVR
;
A
#
# COMPACT_ATOMS: atom_id res chain seq x y z
N SER A 1 1.13 -1.41 -4.04
CA SER A 1 0.75 -1.97 -2.72
C SER A 1 0.01 -0.92 -1.90
N VAL A 2 -0.76 -1.31 -0.88
CA VAL A 2 -1.46 -0.38 0.03
C VAL A 2 -1.18 -0.79 1.48
N LEU A 3 -0.88 0.18 2.35
CA LEU A 3 -0.79 -0.07 3.79
C LEU A 3 -2.20 -0.09 4.40
N ALA A 4 -2.63 -1.27 4.84
CA ALA A 4 -3.92 -1.47 5.50
C ALA A 4 -3.92 -0.90 6.93
N HIS A 5 -5.01 -0.18 7.25
CA HIS A 5 -5.36 0.43 8.53
C HIS A 5 -4.14 0.79 9.41
N PRO A 6 -3.23 1.66 8.91
CA PRO A 6 -1.88 1.82 9.47
C PRO A 6 -1.87 2.40 10.89
N PHE A 7 -2.90 3.15 11.27
CA PHE A 7 -2.99 3.73 12.62
C PHE A 7 -3.89 2.92 13.57
N ALA A 8 -4.53 1.84 13.08
CA ALA A 8 -5.26 0.93 13.93
C ALA A 8 -4.33 0.27 14.97
N ARG A 9 -4.90 -0.09 16.12
CA ARG A 9 -4.24 -0.90 17.16
C ARG A 9 -2.86 -0.38 17.61
N GLY A 10 -2.67 0.94 17.59
CA GLY A 10 -1.43 1.58 18.03
C GLY A 10 -0.33 1.68 16.97
N GLY A 11 -0.60 1.30 15.71
CA GLY A 11 0.36 1.37 14.61
C GLY A 11 0.94 2.77 14.36
N ARG A 12 0.21 3.83 14.77
CA ARG A 12 0.70 5.22 14.73
C ARG A 12 2.00 5.47 15.50
N ARG A 13 2.36 4.62 16.47
CA ARG A 13 3.61 4.74 17.22
C ARG A 13 4.84 4.34 16.41
N VAL A 14 4.66 3.52 15.38
CA VAL A 14 5.75 2.94 14.57
C VAL A 14 5.70 3.41 13.12
N LEU A 15 4.51 3.59 12.56
CA LEU A 15 4.31 4.16 11.23
C LEU A 15 4.31 5.68 11.32
N THR A 16 5.49 6.26 11.52
CA THR A 16 5.70 7.71 11.47
C THR A 16 5.55 8.23 10.03
N PRO A 17 5.33 9.53 9.82
CA PRO A 17 5.34 10.12 8.48
C PRO A 17 6.62 9.83 7.69
N ASP A 18 7.77 9.81 8.34
CA ASP A 18 9.06 9.50 7.70
C ASP A 18 9.15 8.04 7.26
N ALA A 19 8.62 7.10 8.07
CA ALA A 19 8.55 5.70 7.69
C ALA A 19 7.65 5.51 6.47
N VAL A 20 6.51 6.20 6.41
CA VAL A 20 5.62 6.17 5.25
C VAL A 20 6.27 6.81 4.02
N ARG A 21 7.03 7.91 4.19
CA ARG A 21 7.79 8.55 3.11
C ARG A 21 8.86 7.62 2.54
N ALA A 22 9.55 6.86 3.39
CA ALA A 22 10.51 5.85 2.95
C ALA A 22 9.81 4.75 2.12
N LEU A 23 8.67 4.25 2.59
CA LEU A 23 7.90 3.27 1.84
C LEU A 23 7.35 3.83 0.51
N ALA A 24 6.95 5.11 0.48
CA ALA A 24 6.55 5.78 -0.75
C ALA A 24 7.71 5.87 -1.75
N ALA A 25 8.92 6.19 -1.28
CA ALA A 25 10.12 6.16 -2.12
C ALA A 25 10.43 4.76 -2.69
N ASP A 26 10.07 3.71 -1.96
CA ASP A 26 10.20 2.30 -2.37
C ASP A 26 9.01 1.78 -3.21
N GLY A 27 8.06 2.65 -3.59
CA GLY A 27 6.97 2.32 -4.51
C GLY A 27 5.64 1.94 -3.85
N LEU A 28 5.42 2.31 -2.58
CA LEU A 28 4.09 2.25 -1.97
C LEU A 28 3.08 3.05 -2.80
N THR A 29 1.88 2.49 -3.00
CA THR A 29 0.85 3.10 -3.87
C THR A 29 -0.24 3.82 -3.09
N GLY A 30 -0.50 3.41 -1.84
CA GLY A 30 -1.63 3.96 -1.09
C GLY A 30 -1.62 3.67 0.40
N LEU A 31 -2.50 4.37 1.11
CA LEU A 31 -2.79 4.22 2.53
C LEU A 31 -4.30 3.98 2.71
N GLU A 32 -4.67 3.12 3.65
CA GLU A 32 -6.06 3.04 4.09
C GLU A 32 -6.36 4.10 5.15
N ALA A 33 -7.06 5.16 4.75
CA ALA A 33 -7.40 6.28 5.61
C ALA A 33 -8.71 6.07 6.38
N TRP A 34 -9.68 5.38 5.79
CA TRP A 34 -11.00 5.14 6.39
C TRP A 34 -11.16 3.67 6.77
N HIS A 35 -11.16 3.40 8.08
CA HIS A 35 -11.31 2.07 8.65
C HIS A 35 -11.88 2.20 10.07
N GLN A 36 -12.69 1.23 10.51
CA GLN A 36 -13.43 1.28 11.77
C GLN A 36 -12.53 1.46 13.01
N ASP A 37 -11.38 0.77 13.03
CA ASP A 37 -10.38 0.88 14.11
C ASP A 37 -9.57 2.21 14.08
N GLN A 38 -9.88 3.16 13.18
CA GLN A 38 -9.20 4.45 13.07
C GLN A 38 -10.16 5.60 13.41
N SER A 39 -9.69 6.54 14.23
CA SER A 39 -10.50 7.72 14.56
C SER A 39 -10.64 8.65 13.35
N ALA A 40 -11.67 9.50 13.34
CA ALA A 40 -11.81 10.55 12.32
C ALA A 40 -10.59 11.49 12.26
N ALA A 41 -9.88 11.68 13.38
CA ALA A 41 -8.65 12.46 13.41
C ALA A 41 -7.47 11.72 12.77
N ASP A 42 -7.39 10.40 12.92
CA ASP A 42 -6.39 9.56 12.24
C ASP A 42 -6.67 9.53 10.73
N ALA A 43 -7.93 9.38 10.32
CA ALA A 43 -8.33 9.46 8.92
C ALA A 43 -7.89 10.78 8.27
N ARG A 44 -8.14 11.92 8.91
CA ARG A 44 -7.69 13.24 8.41
C ARG A 44 -6.16 13.32 8.26
N ARG A 45 -5.40 12.75 9.19
CA ARG A 45 -3.92 12.71 9.10
C ARG A 45 -3.44 11.84 7.96
N LEU A 46 -4.07 10.68 7.76
CA LEU A 46 -3.71 9.76 6.69
C LEU A 46 -4.07 10.31 5.31
N VAL A 47 -5.22 11.00 5.18
CA VAL A 47 -5.57 11.70 3.94
C VAL A 47 -4.54 12.80 3.64
N ALA A 48 -4.22 13.65 4.62
CA ALA A 48 -3.22 14.71 4.42
C ALA A 48 -1.84 14.14 4.03
N LEU A 49 -1.40 13.06 4.69
CA LEU A 49 -0.15 12.40 4.35
C LEU A 49 -0.17 11.75 2.97
N ALA A 50 -1.32 11.17 2.57
CA ALA A 50 -1.48 10.60 1.25
C ALA A 50 -1.41 11.69 0.17
N ASP A 51 -2.07 12.84 0.40
CA ASP A 51 -2.02 13.99 -0.51
C ASP A 51 -0.58 14.55 -0.62
N ASP A 52 0.13 14.71 0.50
CA ASP A 52 1.52 15.21 0.54
C ASP A 52 2.52 14.30 -0.20
N LEU A 53 2.23 13.01 -0.30
CA LEU A 53 3.10 11.98 -0.89
C LEU A 53 2.59 11.46 -2.24
N ASP A 54 1.53 12.06 -2.80
CA ASP A 54 0.83 11.58 -4.00
C ASP A 54 0.42 10.09 -3.95
N LEU A 55 0.05 9.63 -2.75
CA LEU A 55 -0.48 8.29 -2.52
C LEU A 55 -2.01 8.27 -2.70
N VAL A 56 -2.54 7.09 -3.01
CA VAL A 56 -3.99 6.85 -3.03
C VAL A 56 -4.52 6.69 -1.61
N ALA A 57 -5.56 7.43 -1.25
CA ALA A 57 -6.29 7.27 0.01
C ALA A 57 -7.46 6.29 -0.19
N THR A 58 -7.41 5.15 0.48
CA THR A 58 -8.41 4.07 0.38
C THR A 58 -9.23 3.93 1.66
N GLY A 59 -10.32 3.19 1.58
CA GLY A 59 -11.14 2.80 2.72
C GLY A 59 -11.80 1.45 2.52
N SER A 60 -11.94 0.67 3.59
CA SER A 60 -12.59 -0.63 3.59
C SER A 60 -13.23 -0.94 4.94
N SER A 61 -14.16 -1.90 4.95
CA SER A 61 -14.81 -2.34 6.19
C SER A 61 -14.02 -3.36 6.99
N ASP A 62 -13.02 -4.02 6.39
CA ASP A 62 -12.32 -5.18 6.97
C ASP A 62 -13.29 -6.22 7.57
N TYR A 63 -14.39 -6.48 6.85
CA TYR A 63 -15.47 -7.37 7.27
C TYR A 63 -15.04 -8.84 7.19
N HIS A 64 -15.33 -9.59 8.25
CA HIS A 64 -14.92 -10.99 8.41
C HIS A 64 -16.12 -11.90 8.74
N GLY A 65 -17.30 -11.60 8.21
CA GLY A 65 -18.51 -12.33 8.55
C GLY A 65 -19.05 -11.95 9.94
N THR A 66 -19.83 -12.83 10.55
CA THR A 66 -20.44 -12.61 11.87
C THR A 66 -19.47 -12.72 13.06
N GLY A 67 -18.19 -13.04 12.81
CA GLY A 67 -17.18 -13.24 13.86
C GLY A 67 -16.46 -11.96 14.32
N LYS A 68 -16.51 -10.90 13.52
CA LYS A 68 -15.90 -9.60 13.84
C LYS A 68 -17.00 -8.56 14.00
N LEU A 69 -17.15 -8.04 15.21
CA LEU A 69 -18.18 -7.06 15.55
C LEU A 69 -17.78 -5.66 15.05
N ASP A 70 -18.80 -4.82 14.84
CA ASP A 70 -18.68 -3.41 14.45
C ASP A 70 -17.99 -3.14 13.11
N HIS A 71 -17.79 -4.16 12.27
CA HIS A 71 -17.13 -4.06 10.96
C HIS A 71 -18.10 -4.40 9.82
N ASP A 72 -19.35 -3.94 9.91
CA ASP A 72 -20.39 -4.22 8.92
C ASP A 72 -19.89 -3.97 7.48
N LEU A 73 -20.28 -4.85 6.56
CA LEU A 73 -19.85 -4.77 5.17
C LEU A 73 -20.17 -3.38 4.60
N GLY A 74 -19.13 -2.67 4.13
CA GLY A 74 -19.26 -1.33 3.56
C GLY A 74 -19.40 -0.18 4.57
N CYS A 75 -19.15 -0.40 5.87
CA CYS A 75 -19.12 0.70 6.86
C CYS A 75 -18.10 1.80 6.52
N HIS A 76 -17.05 1.45 5.77
CA HIS A 76 -16.20 2.38 5.04
C HIS A 76 -15.99 1.89 3.61
N THR A 77 -15.80 2.84 2.70
CA THR A 77 -15.59 2.58 1.27
C THR A 77 -14.49 3.48 0.71
N THR A 78 -13.87 3.05 -0.38
CA THR A 78 -12.92 3.87 -1.14
C THR A 78 -13.71 4.82 -2.06
N PRO A 79 -13.44 6.14 -2.04
CA PRO A 79 -14.07 7.07 -2.97
C PRO A 79 -13.79 6.68 -4.43
N ALA A 80 -14.78 6.82 -5.31
CA ALA A 80 -14.66 6.41 -6.72
C ALA A 80 -13.42 7.00 -7.43
N ALA A 81 -13.14 8.30 -7.21
CA ALA A 81 -11.96 8.95 -7.78
C ALA A 81 -10.63 8.34 -7.27
N GLN A 82 -10.59 7.86 -6.02
CA GLN A 82 -9.41 7.19 -5.48
C GLN A 82 -9.29 5.75 -6.01
N LEU A 83 -10.41 5.07 -6.26
CA LEU A 83 -10.43 3.79 -6.95
C LEU A 83 -9.86 3.93 -8.37
N ASP A 84 -10.27 4.96 -9.12
CA ASP A 84 -9.74 5.23 -10.45
C ASP A 84 -8.22 5.49 -10.41
N ARG A 85 -7.75 6.32 -9.46
CA ARG A 85 -6.31 6.53 -9.23
C ARG A 85 -5.58 5.22 -8.92
N LEU A 86 -6.17 4.36 -8.09
CA LEU A 86 -5.58 3.06 -7.72
C LEU A 86 -5.40 2.17 -8.96
N LEU A 87 -6.42 2.07 -9.80
CA LEU A 87 -6.38 1.27 -11.02
C LEU A 87 -5.30 1.77 -12.00
N VAL A 88 -5.20 3.08 -12.20
CA VAL A 88 -4.14 3.68 -13.03
C VAL A 88 -2.75 3.38 -12.45
N ALA A 89 -2.57 3.58 -11.14
CA ALA A 89 -1.29 3.34 -10.48
C ALA A 89 -0.87 1.86 -10.54
N MET A 90 -1.83 0.93 -10.41
CA MET A 90 -1.56 -0.51 -10.54
C MET A 90 -1.12 -0.90 -11.94
N ALA A 91 -1.73 -0.32 -12.99
CA ALA A 91 -1.30 -0.56 -14.37
C ALA A 91 0.13 -0.04 -14.64
N ALA A 92 0.46 1.13 -14.10
CA ALA A 92 1.81 1.70 -14.20
C ALA A 92 2.84 0.85 -13.43
N ALA A 93 2.50 0.41 -12.21
CA ALA A 93 3.37 -0.43 -11.39
C ALA A 93 3.63 -1.80 -12.03
N ALA A 94 2.61 -2.45 -12.60
CA ALA A 94 2.76 -3.70 -13.33
C ALA A 94 3.73 -3.54 -14.52
N THR A 95 3.60 -2.45 -15.28
CA THR A 95 4.50 -2.13 -16.40
C THR A 95 5.94 -1.89 -15.95
N ALA A 96 6.13 -1.22 -14.81
CA ALA A 96 7.47 -0.99 -14.24
C ALA A 96 8.10 -2.30 -13.75
N ALA A 97 7.33 -3.14 -13.06
CA ALA A 97 7.78 -4.45 -12.56
C ALA A 97 8.20 -5.38 -13.71
N SER A 98 7.41 -5.45 -14.80
CA SER A 98 7.77 -6.25 -15.98
C SER A 98 9.06 -5.77 -16.65
N ARG A 99 9.34 -4.46 -16.67
CA ARG A 99 10.60 -3.92 -17.21
C ARG A 99 11.80 -4.24 -16.32
N ALA A 100 11.62 -4.20 -15.00
CA ALA A 100 12.68 -4.57 -14.05
C ALA A 100 13.07 -6.05 -14.19
N ASP A 101 12.09 -6.94 -14.39
CA ASP A 101 12.31 -8.37 -14.60
C ASP A 101 13.09 -8.64 -15.90
N GLN A 102 12.76 -7.94 -16.99
CA GLN A 102 13.48 -8.06 -18.27
C GLN A 102 14.89 -7.45 -18.28
N ALA A 103 15.20 -6.56 -17.33
CA ALA A 103 16.52 -5.95 -17.21
C ALA A 103 17.55 -6.84 -16.48
N VAL A 104 17.10 -7.91 -15.82
CA VAL A 104 17.98 -8.92 -15.22
C VAL A 104 18.52 -9.83 -16.34
N THR A 105 19.71 -9.53 -16.85
CA THR A 105 20.42 -10.49 -17.71
C THR A 105 20.85 -11.70 -16.87
N PRO A 106 20.59 -12.95 -17.29
CA PRO A 106 21.09 -14.11 -16.59
C PRO A 106 22.63 -14.08 -16.60
N GLU A 107 23.27 -14.28 -15.45
CA GLU A 107 24.73 -14.43 -15.41
C GLU A 107 25.15 -15.62 -16.29
N PRO A 108 26.23 -15.49 -17.09
CA PRO A 108 26.74 -16.61 -17.86
C PRO A 108 27.17 -17.74 -16.90
N PRO A 109 26.95 -19.01 -17.26
CA PRO A 109 27.31 -20.12 -16.38
C PRO A 109 28.82 -20.10 -16.10
N VAL A 110 29.18 -20.12 -14.81
CA VAL A 110 30.56 -20.22 -14.36
C VAL A 110 31.12 -21.57 -14.78
N GLY A 111 31.94 -21.58 -15.83
CA GLY A 111 32.64 -22.77 -16.30
C GLY A 111 33.63 -23.25 -15.25
N ILE A 112 33.36 -24.40 -14.64
CA ILE A 112 34.35 -25.11 -13.82
C ILE A 112 35.45 -25.61 -14.76
N ALA A 113 36.61 -24.95 -14.74
CA ALA A 113 37.82 -25.42 -15.39
C ALA A 113 38.37 -26.61 -14.61
N VAL A 114 38.17 -27.82 -15.13
CA VAL A 114 38.85 -29.02 -14.63
C VAL A 114 40.29 -28.96 -15.10
N VAL A 115 41.21 -28.65 -14.18
CA VAL A 115 42.66 -28.73 -14.40
C VAL A 115 43.02 -30.21 -14.54
N ARG A 116 43.64 -30.56 -15.67
CA ARG A 116 44.18 -31.91 -15.94
C ARG A 116 45.53 -32.12 -15.27
#